data_AF-A0A3D1BIZ8-F1
#
_entry.id   AF-A0A3D1BIZ8-F1
#
_cell.length_a   1.000
_cell.length_b   1.000
_cell.length_c   1.000
_cell.angle_alpha   90.00
_cell.angle_beta   90.00
_cell.angle_gamma   90.00
#
_symmetry.space_group_name_H-M   'P 1'
#
loop_
_entity.id
_entity.type
_entity.pdbx_description
1 polymer ?
#
loop_
_entity_poly.entity_id
_entity_poly.type
_entity_poly.pdbx_seq_one_letter_code
_entity_poly.pdbx_strand_id
1 'polypeptide(L)'
;TEIRIDDIEEDITEMDMIINGDWAYIWTKTQANGMKMKVSDLEGGEDFDANADTTDLETEIDMKCRLWIKDSSKFEVPTDVKFIDMIEMMEGF
;
A
#
# COMPACT_ATOMS: atom_id res chain seq x y z
N THR A 1 -31.26 -23.83 -13.32
CA THR A 1 -31.19 -22.41 -12.95
C THR A 1 -29.76 -21.97 -13.17
N GLU A 2 -29.50 -21.33 -14.31
CA GLU A 2 -28.19 -20.75 -14.62
C GLU A 2 -28.16 -19.38 -13.98
N ILE A 3 -27.23 -19.17 -13.04
CA ILE A 3 -27.00 -17.88 -12.43
C ILE A 3 -26.07 -17.12 -13.38
N ARG A 4 -26.60 -16.11 -14.06
CA ARG A 4 -25.80 -15.08 -14.73
C ARG A 4 -25.25 -14.14 -13.67
N ILE A 5 -23.93 -14.05 -13.59
CA ILE A 5 -23.24 -13.02 -12.83
C ILE A 5 -23.14 -11.82 -13.78
N ASP A 6 -24.21 -11.02 -13.83
CA ASP A 6 -24.19 -9.70 -14.46
C ASP A 6 -23.94 -8.67 -13.33
N ASP A 7 -22.92 -7.83 -13.52
CA ASP A 7 -22.63 -6.58 -12.79
C ASP A 7 -22.35 -6.62 -11.27
N ILE A 8 -21.16 -7.10 -10.89
CA ILE A 8 -20.47 -6.52 -9.74
C ILE A 8 -19.38 -5.59 -10.30
N GLU A 9 -19.72 -4.32 -10.56
CA GLU A 9 -18.71 -3.26 -10.63
C GLU A 9 -18.17 -3.07 -9.21
N GLU A 10 -17.20 -3.90 -8.81
CA GLU A 10 -16.39 -3.64 -7.63
C GLU A 10 -15.59 -2.37 -7.91
N ASP A 11 -15.94 -1.27 -7.24
CA ASP A 11 -15.13 -0.05 -7.21
C ASP A 11 -13.86 -0.35 -6.41
N ILE A 12 -12.85 -0.90 -7.11
CA ILE A 12 -11.56 -1.24 -6.53
C ILE A 12 -10.93 0.09 -6.07
N THR A 13 -11.06 0.39 -4.78
CA THR A 13 -10.42 1.55 -4.18
C THR A 13 -8.92 1.30 -4.13
N GLU A 14 -8.20 1.82 -5.11
CA GLU A 14 -6.74 1.83 -5.14
C GLU A 14 -6.23 2.69 -3.98
N MET A 15 -5.47 2.08 -3.08
CA MET A 15 -4.78 2.75 -1.99
C MET A 15 -3.29 2.78 -2.29
N ASP A 16 -2.73 3.97 -2.27
CA ASP A 16 -1.30 4.22 -2.45
C ASP A 16 -0.64 4.46 -1.09
N MET A 17 0.58 3.96 -0.92
CA MET A 17 1.39 4.18 0.27
C MET A 17 2.85 4.40 -0.10
N ILE A 18 3.47 5.43 0.49
CA ILE A 18 4.91 5.67 0.42
C ILE A 18 5.45 5.89 1.83
N ILE A 19 6.57 5.24 2.16
CA ILE A 19 7.37 5.55 3.35
C ILE A 19 8.59 6.35 2.88
N ASN A 20 8.75 7.56 3.39
CA ASN A 20 9.86 8.45 3.07
C ASN A 20 10.47 9.04 4.33
N GLY A 21 11.66 8.55 4.69
CA GLY A 21 12.30 8.87 5.96
C GLY A 21 11.45 8.39 7.14
N ASP A 22 11.14 9.29 8.05
CA ASP A 22 10.39 8.99 9.27
C ASP A 22 8.86 9.07 9.07
N TRP A 23 8.36 9.32 7.85
CA TRP A 23 6.94 9.54 7.57
C TRP A 23 6.37 8.47 6.64
N ALA A 24 5.20 7.97 6.97
CA ALA A 24 4.33 7.20 6.08
C ALA A 24 3.26 8.13 5.50
N TYR A 25 3.05 8.05 4.19
CA TYR A 25 2.06 8.79 3.42
C TYR A 25 1.09 7.80 2.80
N ILE A 26 -0.21 8.00 3.02
CA ILE A 26 -1.27 7.13 2.51
C ILE A 26 -2.30 8.02 1.83
N TRP A 27 -2.71 7.66 0.62
CA TRP A 27 -3.77 8.38 -0.10
C TRP A 27 -4.53 7.43 -1.03
N THR A 28 -5.65 7.91 -1.54
CA THR A 28 -6.45 7.22 -2.55
C THR A 28 -7.04 8.25 -3.48
N LYS A 29 -7.33 7.85 -4.73
CA LYS A 29 -7.94 8.72 -5.74
C LYS A 29 -9.36 9.16 -5.35
N THR A 30 -10.04 8.42 -4.48
CA THR A 30 -11.42 8.70 -4.07
C THR A 30 -11.54 9.76 -2.97
N GLN A 31 -10.42 10.12 -2.31
CA GLN A 31 -10.40 11.11 -1.23
C GLN A 31 -9.64 12.37 -1.66
N ALA A 32 -10.15 13.53 -1.24
CA ALA A 32 -9.54 14.82 -1.61
C ALA A 32 -8.20 15.09 -0.90
N ASN A 33 -7.97 14.45 0.25
CA ASN A 33 -6.77 14.61 1.06
C ASN A 33 -6.17 13.23 1.37
N GLY A 34 -4.84 13.19 1.49
CA GLY A 34 -4.12 12.05 2.03
C GLY A 34 -3.87 12.22 3.54
N MET A 35 -3.38 11.15 4.14
CA MET A 35 -2.97 11.13 5.54
C MET A 35 -1.47 10.87 5.63
N LYS A 36 -0.83 11.49 6.62
CA LYS A 36 0.55 11.18 6.99
C LYS A 36 0.65 10.89 8.48
N MET A 37 1.63 10.08 8.86
CA MET A 37 1.96 9.78 10.25
C MET A 37 3.44 9.43 10.35
N LYS A 38 4.03 9.59 11.55
CA LYS A 38 5.40 9.11 11.73
C LYS A 38 5.42 7.60 11.82
N VAL A 39 6.46 7.01 11.25
CA VAL A 39 6.71 5.57 11.33
C VAL A 39 6.94 5.13 12.78
N SER A 40 7.50 6.00 13.62
CA SER A 40 7.67 5.74 15.06
C SER A 40 6.35 5.51 15.80
N ASP A 41 5.25 6.02 15.25
CA ASP A 41 3.95 6.06 15.89
C ASP A 41 3.05 4.92 15.36
N LEU A 42 3.52 4.17 14.35
CA LEU A 42 2.97 2.88 13.96
C LEU A 42 3.40 1.84 15.00
N GLU A 43 2.57 1.58 16.01
CA GLU A 43 2.81 0.50 16.96
C GLU A 43 2.93 -0.85 16.24
N GLY A 44 3.88 -1.67 16.71
CA GLY A 44 4.37 -2.88 16.05
C GLY A 44 3.27 -3.76 15.47
N GLY A 45 3.30 -3.93 14.15
CA GLY A 45 2.62 -5.03 13.51
C GLY A 45 3.13 -6.34 14.13
N GLU A 46 2.22 -7.24 14.46
CA GLU A 46 2.55 -8.59 14.88
C GLU A 46 3.63 -9.15 13.92
N ASP A 47 4.76 -9.61 14.48
CA ASP A 47 5.76 -10.34 13.71
C ASP A 47 5.02 -11.44 12.97
N PHE A 48 4.95 -11.31 11.64
CA PHE A 48 4.31 -12.30 10.80
C PHE A 48 5.04 -13.62 11.04
N ASP A 49 4.36 -14.60 11.63
CA ASP A 49 4.93 -15.91 11.91
C ASP A 49 5.33 -16.56 10.59
N ALA A 50 6.61 -16.48 10.26
CA ALA A 50 7.19 -17.02 9.04
C ALA A 50 7.19 -18.56 9.01
N ASN A 51 6.59 -19.24 10.00
CA ASN A 51 6.41 -20.69 10.02
C ASN A 51 5.16 -21.18 9.25
N ALA A 52 4.48 -20.32 8.51
CA ALA A 52 3.42 -20.74 7.60
C ALA A 52 4.02 -21.54 6.42
N ASP A 53 3.87 -22.86 6.49
CA ASP A 53 4.08 -23.87 5.44
C ASP A 53 5.02 -23.44 4.30
N THR A 54 6.31 -23.71 4.48
CA THR A 54 7.27 -23.69 3.39
C THR A 54 6.90 -24.79 2.40
N THR A 55 6.02 -24.47 1.46
CA THR A 55 5.77 -25.31 0.29
C THR A 55 7.10 -25.48 -0.43
N ASP A 56 7.45 -26.72 -0.78
CA ASP A 56 8.70 -27.04 -1.46
C ASP A 56 8.73 -26.34 -2.83
N LEU A 57 9.54 -25.28 -2.93
CA LEU A 57 9.67 -24.42 -4.12
C LEU A 57 10.76 -24.92 -5.08
N GLU A 58 11.11 -26.20 -5.06
CA GLU A 58 12.08 -26.83 -5.98
C GLU A 58 11.57 -26.97 -7.44
N THR A 59 10.80 -25.99 -7.92
CA THR A 59 10.43 -25.91 -9.34
C THR A 59 11.43 -25.04 -10.09
N GLU A 60 12.11 -25.61 -11.09
CA GLU A 60 12.94 -24.82 -12.00
C GLU A 60 12.06 -23.88 -12.84
N ILE A 61 12.08 -22.59 -12.50
CA ILE A 61 11.38 -21.54 -13.25
C ILE A 61 12.39 -20.85 -14.16
N ASP A 62 12.16 -20.89 -15.47
CA ASP A 62 12.90 -20.10 -16.46
C ASP A 62 12.52 -18.61 -16.34
N MET A 63 13.15 -17.93 -15.39
CA MET A 63 12.92 -16.50 -15.15
C MET A 63 13.57 -15.66 -16.24
N LYS A 64 12.77 -15.20 -17.20
CA LYS A 64 13.18 -14.21 -18.20
C LYS A 64 13.23 -12.82 -17.60
N CYS A 65 14.22 -12.57 -16.75
CA CYS A 65 14.43 -11.28 -16.13
C CYS A 65 14.73 -10.22 -17.20
N ARG A 66 13.91 -9.17 -17.24
CA ARG A 66 14.25 -7.92 -17.93
C ARG A 66 15.02 -7.04 -16.96
N LEU A 67 15.88 -6.17 -17.49
CA LEU A 67 16.55 -5.17 -16.67
C LEU A 67 15.49 -4.31 -16.00
N TRP A 68 15.44 -4.31 -14.67
CA TRP A 68 14.54 -3.42 -13.94
C TRP A 68 15.14 -2.01 -13.95
N ILE A 69 14.53 -1.12 -14.73
CA ILE A 69 14.87 0.30 -14.70
C ILE A 69 13.99 0.93 -13.63
N LYS A 70 14.63 1.43 -12.56
CA LYS A 70 13.93 2.16 -11.50
C LYS A 70 13.22 3.38 -12.10
N ASP A 71 11.92 3.44 -11.94
CA ASP A 71 11.14 4.65 -12.15
C ASP A 71 11.03 5.38 -10.81
N SER A 72 11.74 6.51 -10.66
CA SER A 72 11.73 7.27 -9.40
C SER A 72 10.38 7.89 -9.09
N SER A 73 9.57 8.20 -10.11
CA SER A 73 8.27 8.87 -9.94
C SER A 73 7.28 8.04 -9.13
N LYS A 74 7.44 6.71 -9.13
CA LYS A 74 6.63 5.77 -8.34
C LYS A 74 6.94 5.79 -6.84
N PHE A 75 8.03 6.46 -6.44
CA PHE A 75 8.49 6.55 -5.06
C PHE A 75 8.52 8.00 -4.54
N GLU A 76 8.03 8.95 -5.35
CA GLU A 76 7.91 10.35 -4.96
C GLU A 76 6.53 10.61 -4.37
N VAL A 77 6.49 11.34 -3.25
CA VAL A 77 5.22 11.75 -2.63
C VAL A 77 4.55 12.77 -3.55
N PRO A 78 3.29 12.57 -3.95
CA PRO A 78 2.58 13.48 -4.84
C PRO A 78 2.44 14.87 -4.23
N THR A 79 2.73 15.92 -4.99
CA THR A 79 2.66 17.32 -4.52
C THR A 79 1.25 17.94 -4.65
N ASP A 80 0.37 17.30 -5.41
CA ASP A 80 -1.02 17.70 -5.65
C ASP A 80 -1.97 17.19 -4.54
N VAL A 81 -1.54 16.18 -3.77
CA VAL A 81 -2.28 15.67 -2.62
C VAL A 81 -1.90 16.46 -1.36
N LYS A 82 -2.90 16.97 -0.64
CA LYS A 82 -2.70 17.58 0.68
C LYS A 82 -2.70 16.49 1.74
N PHE A 83 -1.64 16.43 2.54
CA PHE A 83 -1.50 15.45 3.60
C PHE A 83 -1.80 16.05 4.97
N ILE A 84 -2.77 15.47 5.67
CA ILE A 84 -3.14 15.82 7.04
C ILE A 84 -2.39 14.88 7.99
N ASP A 85 -1.81 15.45 9.05
CA ASP A 85 -1.19 14.64 10.10
C ASP A 85 -2.28 13.95 10.92
N MET A 86 -2.27 12.62 10.92
CA MET A 86 -3.31 11.82 11.58
C MET A 86 -3.31 12.02 13.10
N ILE A 87 -2.13 12.19 13.71
CA ILE A 87 -1.99 12.29 15.16
C ILE A 87 -2.42 13.67 15.64
N GLU A 88 -2.00 14.72 14.93
CA GLU A 88 -2.43 16.09 15.21
C GLU A 88 -3.97 16.22 15.14
N MET A 89 -4.60 15.50 14.21
CA MET A 89 -6.07 15.47 14.11
C MET A 89 -6.72 14.75 15.31
N MET A 90 -6.09 13.70 15.84
CA MET A 90 -6.62 12.94 16.98
C MET A 90 -6.42 13.65 18.33
N GLU A 91 -5.32 14.40 18.51
CA GLU A 91 -5.05 15.18 19.72
C GLU A 91 -5.92 16.45 19.84
N GLY A 92 -6.56 16.88 18.75
CA GLY A 92 -7.45 18.04 18.70
C GLY A 92 -8.87 17.83 19.23
N PHE A 93 -9.22 16.61 19.67
CA PHE A 93 -10.51 16.25 20.27
C PHE A 93 -10.41 16.10 21.80
#